data_AF-A0A554JH27-F1
#
_entry.id   AF-A0A554JH27-F1
#
_cell.length_a   1.000
_cell.length_b   1.000
_cell.length_c   1.000
_cell.angle_alpha   90.00
_cell.angle_beta   90.00
_cell.angle_gamma   90.00
#
_symmetry.space_group_name_H-M   'P 1'
#
loop_
_entity.id
_entity.type
_entity.pdbx_description
1 polymer ?
#
loop_
_entity_poly.entity_id
_entity_poly.type
_entity_poly.pdbx_seq_one_letter_code
_entity_poly.pdbx_strand_id
1 'polypeptide(L)'
;MRSRGPQKIVDALKRGCLSPDLLSLKIGARVMFTKNDAVTRKFVNGTLAIVIGFEKEMGYPMVKTRAGRIIVATPMEWNLEDGGHILARIIQIPLRLAWALTVHKSQGMSLDAAHMDLSNTFEYGQGYVALSRVRTLAGLSLAGLNKRALEIHPEIRIKDSEFRGQSRLV
;
A
#
# COMPACT_ATOMS: atom_id res chain seq x y z
N MET A 1 18.37 -1.10 6.84
CA MET A 1 18.35 -2.07 5.72
C MET A 1 19.75 -2.60 5.50
N ARG A 2 19.92 -3.91 5.33
CA ARG A 2 21.23 -4.49 4.95
C ARG A 2 21.25 -4.72 3.44
N SER A 3 22.39 -4.56 2.78
CA SER A 3 22.50 -4.70 1.32
C SER A 3 23.82 -5.34 0.90
N ARG A 4 23.82 -6.01 -0.26
CA ARG A 4 25.00 -6.63 -0.90
C ARG A 4 24.92 -6.43 -2.41
N GLY A 5 26.06 -6.16 -3.06
CA GLY A 5 26.17 -5.97 -4.51
C GLY A 5 26.70 -4.58 -4.89
N PRO A 6 26.87 -4.28 -6.20
CA PRO A 6 27.36 -2.99 -6.66
C PRO A 6 26.43 -1.84 -6.25
N GLN A 7 27.01 -0.74 -5.77
CA GLN A 7 26.27 0.38 -5.17
C GLN A 7 25.15 0.92 -6.09
N LYS A 8 25.44 1.15 -7.37
CA LYS A 8 24.45 1.64 -8.36
C LYS A 8 23.21 0.74 -8.45
N ILE A 9 23.41 -0.58 -8.38
CA ILE A 9 22.35 -1.58 -8.49
C ILE A 9 21.56 -1.63 -7.18
N VAL A 10 22.27 -1.64 -6.04
CA VAL A 10 21.65 -1.58 -4.71
C VAL A 10 20.76 -0.35 -4.57
N ASP A 11 21.22 0.82 -5.01
CA ASP A 11 20.45 2.07 -4.93
C ASP A 11 19.20 2.03 -5.82
N ALA A 12 19.29 1.39 -7.00
CA ALA A 12 18.12 1.15 -7.83
C ALA A 12 17.11 0.21 -7.14
N LEU A 13 17.60 -0.85 -6.51
CA LEU A 13 16.78 -1.82 -5.78
C LEU A 13 16.09 -1.17 -4.56
N LYS A 14 16.80 -0.30 -3.85
CA LYS A 14 16.25 0.51 -2.75
C LYS A 14 15.15 1.46 -3.21
N ARG A 15 15.32 2.14 -4.35
CA ARG A 15 14.26 3.01 -4.92
C ARG A 15 12.97 2.25 -5.25
N GLY A 16 13.09 0.98 -5.66
CA GLY A 16 11.94 0.10 -5.88
C GLY A 16 11.38 -0.55 -4.61
N CYS A 17 12.10 -0.49 -3.49
CA CYS A 17 11.68 -1.10 -2.24
C CYS A 17 10.69 -0.21 -1.51
N LEU A 18 9.51 -0.75 -1.20
CA LEU A 18 8.50 -0.02 -0.43
C LEU A 18 8.82 0.08 1.07
N SER A 19 9.71 -0.79 1.59
CA SER A 19 10.21 -0.70 2.96
C SER A 19 11.31 0.36 3.04
N PRO A 20 11.29 1.25 4.04
CA PRO A 20 12.30 2.29 4.16
C PRO A 20 13.66 1.72 4.55
N ASP A 21 14.72 2.42 4.14
CA ASP A 21 16.10 2.13 4.51
C ASP A 21 16.27 2.09 6.03
N LEU A 22 15.76 3.12 6.71
CA LEU A 22 15.65 3.20 8.16
C LEU A 22 14.18 3.04 8.56
N LEU A 23 13.88 1.96 9.28
CA LEU A 23 12.54 1.67 9.80
C LEU A 23 12.54 1.85 11.32
N SER A 24 11.94 2.94 11.79
CA SER A 24 11.76 3.20 13.22
C SER A 24 10.31 2.93 13.61
N LEU A 25 10.11 2.08 14.62
CA LEU A 25 8.79 1.65 15.08
C LEU A 25 8.66 1.82 16.59
N LYS A 26 7.43 2.05 17.05
CA LYS A 26 7.02 1.99 18.46
C LYS A 26 5.72 1.20 18.58
N ILE A 27 5.44 0.71 19.77
CA ILE A 27 4.14 0.10 20.08
C ILE A 27 3.03 1.11 19.77
N GLY A 28 1.96 0.66 19.13
CA GLY A 28 0.85 1.49 18.64
C GLY A 28 1.03 2.05 17.24
N ALA A 29 2.21 1.93 16.62
CA ALA A 29 2.41 2.40 15.25
C ALA A 29 1.53 1.63 14.25
N ARG A 30 0.79 2.35 13.39
CA ARG A 30 0.10 1.75 12.24
C ARG A 30 1.10 1.49 11.14
N VAL A 31 1.12 0.24 10.68
CA VAL A 31 2.06 -0.25 9.66
C VAL A 31 1.32 -1.00 8.56
N MET A 32 2.00 -1.11 7.42
CA MET A 32 1.55 -1.88 6.27
C MET A 32 2.66 -2.83 5.83
N PHE A 33 2.30 -4.07 5.51
CA PHE A 33 3.20 -5.00 4.87
C PHE A 33 3.52 -4.58 3.44
N THR A 34 4.80 -4.59 3.07
CA THR A 34 5.31 -4.08 1.79
C THR A 34 5.65 -5.18 0.79
N LYS A 35 5.54 -6.45 1.19
CA LYS A 35 5.85 -7.64 0.39
C LYS A 35 4.85 -8.75 0.69
N ASN A 36 4.65 -9.65 -0.27
CA ASN A 36 3.85 -10.86 -0.07
C ASN A 36 4.66 -11.91 0.69
N ASP A 37 4.05 -12.53 1.69
CA ASP A 37 4.58 -13.73 2.31
C ASP A 37 4.27 -14.96 1.45
N ALA A 38 5.22 -15.36 0.62
CA ALA A 38 5.07 -16.51 -0.27
C ALA A 38 5.05 -17.85 0.47
N VAL A 39 5.61 -17.91 1.68
CA VAL A 39 5.83 -19.17 2.42
C VAL A 39 4.61 -19.50 3.27
N THR A 40 4.24 -18.62 4.20
CA THR A 40 3.14 -18.90 5.14
C THR A 40 1.82 -18.27 4.73
N ARG A 41 1.83 -17.41 3.69
CA ARG A 41 0.66 -16.66 3.18
C ARG A 41 -0.11 -15.94 4.29
N LYS A 42 0.58 -15.54 5.37
CA LYS A 42 -0.05 -14.89 6.52
C LYS A 42 -0.45 -13.45 6.23
N PHE A 43 0.25 -12.82 5.31
CA PHE A 43 0.03 -11.45 4.85
C PHE A 43 0.40 -11.28 3.37
N VAL A 44 -0.19 -10.27 2.75
CA VAL A 44 0.14 -9.79 1.41
C VAL A 44 0.55 -8.32 1.45
N ASN A 45 1.20 -7.83 0.40
CA ASN A 45 1.48 -6.41 0.20
C ASN A 45 0.17 -5.60 0.34
N GLY A 46 0.18 -4.60 1.21
CA GLY A 46 -1.01 -3.81 1.56
C GLY A 46 -1.69 -4.23 2.87
N THR A 47 -1.33 -5.37 3.46
CA THR A 47 -1.92 -5.82 4.74
C THR A 47 -1.62 -4.82 5.84
N LEU A 48 -2.67 -4.21 6.40
CA LEU A 48 -2.55 -3.27 7.53
C LEU A 48 -2.46 -4.00 8.87
N ALA A 49 -1.64 -3.44 9.77
CA ALA A 49 -1.50 -3.93 11.12
C ALA A 49 -1.10 -2.80 12.09
N ILE A 50 -1.16 -3.10 13.38
CA ILE A 50 -0.66 -2.23 14.47
C ILE A 50 0.47 -2.97 15.17
N VAL A 51 1.58 -2.29 15.44
CA VAL A 51 2.68 -2.84 16.26
C VAL A 51 2.19 -3.01 17.69
N ILE A 52 2.22 -4.24 18.20
CA ILE A 52 1.77 -4.59 19.56
C ILE A 52 2.93 -4.88 20.50
N GLY A 53 4.15 -5.05 19.97
CA GLY A 53 5.32 -5.38 20.76
C GLY A 53 6.51 -5.73 19.87
N PHE A 54 7.57 -6.21 20.52
CA PHE A 54 8.77 -6.73 19.87
C PHE A 54 9.13 -8.06 20.51
N GLU A 55 9.53 -9.01 19.66
CA GLU A 55 9.95 -10.35 20.06
C GLU A 55 11.28 -10.28 20.83
N LYS A 56 11.50 -11.19 21.80
CA LYS A 56 12.54 -11.01 22.84
C LYS A 56 13.95 -11.31 22.36
N GLU A 57 14.13 -12.27 21.46
CA GLU A 57 15.47 -12.72 21.05
C GLU A 57 16.06 -11.80 19.99
N MET A 58 15.33 -11.62 18.89
CA MET A 58 15.82 -10.86 17.74
C MET A 58 15.29 -9.42 17.67
N GLY A 59 14.36 -9.05 18.55
CA GLY A 59 13.77 -7.71 18.57
C GLY A 59 12.83 -7.44 17.38
N TYR A 60 12.32 -8.48 16.72
CA TYR A 60 11.45 -8.28 15.55
C TYR A 60 10.06 -7.76 15.94
N PRO A 61 9.48 -6.85 15.14
CA PRO A 61 8.18 -6.28 15.47
C PRO A 61 7.07 -7.34 15.41
N MET A 62 6.28 -7.39 16.48
CA MET A 62 5.04 -8.15 16.55
C MET A 62 3.89 -7.23 16.16
N VAL A 63 3.08 -7.64 15.18
CA VAL A 63 1.98 -6.82 14.65
C VAL A 63 0.67 -7.58 14.70
N LYS A 64 -0.42 -6.87 15.00
CA LYS A 64 -1.79 -7.41 14.96
C LYS A 64 -2.52 -6.85 13.74
N THR A 65 -2.97 -7.72 12.84
CA THR A 65 -3.74 -7.32 11.66
C THR A 65 -5.19 -6.97 12.02
N ARG A 66 -5.92 -6.33 11.09
CA ARG A 66 -7.37 -6.06 11.27
C ARG A 66 -8.18 -7.33 11.49
N ALA A 67 -7.76 -8.46 10.91
CA ALA A 67 -8.38 -9.77 11.12
C ALA A 67 -8.04 -10.42 12.48
N GLY A 68 -7.34 -9.71 13.36
CA GLY A 68 -6.97 -10.19 14.70
C GLY A 68 -5.74 -11.10 14.74
N ARG A 69 -5.15 -11.45 13.60
CA ARG A 69 -3.96 -12.31 13.52
C ARG A 69 -2.72 -11.57 14.05
N ILE A 70 -1.96 -12.23 14.92
CA ILE A 70 -0.66 -11.75 15.39
C ILE A 70 0.44 -12.36 14.51
N ILE A 71 1.34 -11.51 14.02
CA ILE A 71 2.42 -11.87 13.10
C ILE A 71 3.73 -11.25 13.62
N VAL A 72 4.77 -12.07 13.74
CA VAL A 72 6.14 -11.58 13.92
C VAL A 72 6.68 -11.27 12.53
N ALA A 73 6.95 -9.99 12.24
CA ALA A 73 7.46 -9.58 10.94
C ALA A 73 8.98 -9.74 10.92
N THR A 74 9.45 -10.79 10.26
CA THR A 74 10.88 -11.12 10.10
C THR A 74 11.47 -10.47 8.84
N PRO A 75 12.80 -10.32 8.74
CA PRO A 75 13.45 -9.76 7.56
C PRO A 75 13.16 -10.58 6.30
N MET A 76 12.88 -9.89 5.20
CA MET A 76 12.75 -10.47 3.88
C MET A 76 13.82 -9.93 2.93
N GLU A 77 14.07 -10.65 1.85
CA GLU A 77 15.06 -10.29 0.83
C GLU A 77 14.38 -9.72 -0.40
N TRP A 78 14.97 -8.71 -1.05
CA TRP A 78 14.66 -8.36 -2.43
C TRP A 78 15.95 -8.54 -3.21
N ASN A 79 15.86 -9.25 -4.33
CA ASN A 79 17.00 -9.60 -5.16
C ASN A 79 16.80 -9.01 -6.56
N LEU A 80 17.88 -8.53 -7.15
CA LEU A 80 17.98 -8.36 -8.60
C LEU A 80 18.80 -9.54 -9.12
N GLU A 81 18.20 -10.30 -10.02
CA GLU A 81 18.81 -11.48 -10.64
C GLU A 81 18.99 -11.24 -12.14
N ASP A 82 20.12 -11.70 -12.66
CA ASP A 82 20.43 -11.73 -14.10
C ASP A 82 21.09 -13.07 -14.43
N GLY A 83 20.57 -13.77 -15.43
CA GLY A 83 21.05 -15.10 -15.83
C GLY A 83 21.09 -16.15 -14.71
N GLY A 84 20.26 -16.03 -13.66
CA GLY A 84 20.26 -16.92 -12.50
C GLY A 84 21.26 -16.54 -11.39
N HIS A 85 21.99 -15.43 -11.53
CA HIS A 85 22.90 -14.91 -10.52
C HIS A 85 22.31 -13.68 -9.82
N ILE A 86 22.38 -13.66 -8.48
CA ILE A 86 21.98 -12.49 -7.68
C ILE A 86 23.04 -11.40 -7.84
N LEU A 87 22.73 -10.37 -8.63
CA LEU A 87 23.59 -9.20 -8.85
C LEU A 87 23.60 -8.27 -7.62
N ALA A 88 22.45 -8.12 -6.98
CA ALA A 88 22.30 -7.32 -5.78
C ALA A 88 21.16 -7.84 -4.91
N ARG A 89 21.28 -7.63 -3.60
CA ARG A 89 20.28 -8.02 -2.61
C ARG A 89 20.13 -6.95 -1.55
N ILE A 90 18.90 -6.69 -1.14
CA ILE A 90 18.56 -5.92 0.07
C ILE A 90 17.77 -6.79 1.03
N ILE A 91 17.99 -6.58 2.33
CA ILE A 91 17.33 -7.29 3.42
C ILE A 91 16.73 -6.26 4.37
N GLN A 92 15.42 -6.36 4.61
CA GLN A 92 14.69 -5.46 5.49
C GLN A 92 13.42 -6.12 6.02
N ILE A 93 12.93 -5.64 7.16
CA ILE A 93 11.58 -5.98 7.64
C ILE A 93 10.55 -5.48 6.59
N PRO A 94 9.59 -6.30 6.14
CA PRO A 94 8.64 -5.94 5.09
C PRO A 94 7.52 -5.03 5.62
N LEU A 95 7.87 -3.96 6.34
CA LEU A 95 6.95 -3.01 6.94
C LEU A 95 7.30 -1.58 6.57
N ARG A 96 6.27 -0.73 6.50
CA ARG A 96 6.38 0.73 6.49
C ARG A 96 5.28 1.33 7.36
N LEU A 97 5.47 2.56 7.84
CA LEU A 97 4.41 3.32 8.49
C LEU A 97 3.24 3.55 7.52
N ALA A 98 2.02 3.45 8.05
CA ALA A 98 0.78 3.46 7.28
C ALA A 98 -0.25 4.46 7.82
N TRP A 99 0.21 5.60 8.35
CA TRP A 99 -0.66 6.72 8.73
C TRP A 99 -1.25 7.44 7.53
N ALA A 100 -0.51 7.49 6.42
CA ALA A 100 -0.94 8.02 5.15
C ALA A 100 -0.72 6.97 4.05
N LEU A 101 -1.67 6.93 3.12
CA LEU A 101 -1.73 5.99 2.01
C LEU A 101 -1.98 6.81 0.74
N THR A 102 -1.43 6.39 -0.40
CA THR A 102 -1.86 6.96 -1.68
C THR A 102 -3.23 6.41 -2.06
N VAL A 103 -3.98 7.15 -2.88
CA VAL A 103 -5.29 6.71 -3.40
C VAL A 103 -5.19 5.33 -4.05
N HIS A 104 -4.19 5.10 -4.89
CA HIS A 104 -3.91 3.82 -5.53
C HIS A 104 -3.76 2.66 -4.53
N LYS A 105 -3.09 2.89 -3.38
CA LYS A 105 -2.92 1.86 -2.34
C LYS A 105 -4.15 1.66 -1.48
N SER A 106 -5.12 2.59 -1.54
CA SER A 106 -6.41 2.46 -0.87
C SER A 106 -7.47 1.74 -1.71
N GLN A 107 -7.20 1.48 -3.00
CA GLN A 107 -8.17 0.86 -3.90
C GLN A 107 -8.64 -0.50 -3.38
N GLY A 108 -9.97 -0.70 -3.36
CA GLY A 108 -10.59 -1.92 -2.82
C GLY A 108 -10.70 -1.97 -1.29
N MET A 109 -10.20 -0.96 -0.57
CA MET A 109 -10.34 -0.89 0.89
C MET A 109 -11.66 -0.24 1.30
N SER A 110 -12.11 -0.53 2.52
CA SER A 110 -13.20 0.16 3.21
C SER A 110 -12.66 0.79 4.50
N LEU A 111 -12.76 2.12 4.57
CA LEU A 111 -12.24 2.97 5.64
C LEU A 111 -13.40 3.57 6.45
N ASP A 112 -13.21 3.62 7.76
CA ASP A 112 -14.20 4.15 8.69
C ASP A 112 -14.18 5.68 8.69
N ALA A 113 -12.97 6.25 8.62
CA ALA A 113 -12.72 7.68 8.44
C ALA A 113 -11.42 7.89 7.66
N ALA A 114 -11.33 9.00 6.92
CA ALA A 114 -10.12 9.43 6.23
C ALA A 114 -10.05 10.95 6.12
N HIS A 115 -8.86 11.49 6.32
CA HIS A 115 -8.50 12.84 5.93
C HIS A 115 -7.74 12.76 4.60
N MET A 116 -8.22 13.46 3.57
CA MET A 116 -7.74 13.34 2.20
C MET A 116 -7.48 14.70 1.56
N ASP A 117 -6.40 14.80 0.80
CA ASP A 117 -6.13 15.93 -0.09
C ASP A 117 -6.15 15.44 -1.54
N LEU A 118 -7.12 15.93 -2.31
CA LEU A 118 -7.32 15.59 -3.72
C LEU A 118 -6.96 16.76 -4.65
N SER A 119 -6.31 17.80 -4.14
CA SER A 119 -5.94 19.00 -4.91
C SER A 119 -4.96 18.70 -6.05
N ASN A 120 -4.11 17.69 -5.88
CA ASN A 120 -3.09 17.26 -6.84
C ASN A 120 -3.50 15.99 -7.61
N THR A 121 -4.80 15.71 -7.73
CA THR A 121 -5.30 14.56 -8.49
C THR A 121 -5.08 14.79 -9.99
N PHE A 122 -4.54 13.80 -10.70
CA PHE A 122 -4.18 13.92 -12.12
C PHE A 122 -4.85 12.85 -13.01
N GLU A 123 -5.23 11.70 -12.46
CA GLU A 123 -5.92 10.65 -13.21
C GLU A 123 -7.45 10.81 -13.17
N TYR A 124 -8.10 10.40 -14.27
CA TYR A 124 -9.56 10.29 -14.33
C TYR A 124 -10.08 9.31 -13.28
N GLY A 125 -11.18 9.66 -12.61
CA GLY A 125 -11.83 8.80 -11.62
C GLY A 125 -11.04 8.58 -10.32
N GLN A 126 -9.83 9.14 -10.17
CA GLN A 126 -9.02 8.96 -8.95
C GLN A 126 -9.69 9.57 -7.71
N GLY A 127 -10.38 10.71 -7.85
CA GLY A 127 -11.18 11.27 -6.76
C GLY A 127 -12.33 10.36 -6.37
N TYR A 128 -13.04 9.78 -7.35
CA TYR A 128 -14.08 8.78 -7.08
C TYR A 128 -13.53 7.55 -6.35
N VAL A 129 -12.38 7.02 -6.77
CA VAL A 129 -11.73 5.89 -6.09
C VAL A 129 -11.44 6.23 -4.64
N ALA A 130 -10.88 7.41 -4.37
CA ALA A 130 -10.57 7.87 -3.01
C ALA A 130 -11.83 8.04 -2.15
N LEU A 131 -12.79 8.82 -2.62
CA LEU A 131 -14.02 9.14 -1.88
C LEU A 131 -14.84 7.89 -1.58
N SER A 132 -14.94 6.96 -2.53
CA SER A 132 -15.67 5.69 -2.35
C SER A 132 -15.05 4.74 -1.33
N ARG A 133 -13.85 5.01 -0.79
CA ARG A 133 -13.26 4.18 0.27
C ARG A 133 -13.88 4.47 1.63
N VAL A 134 -14.43 5.66 1.85
CA VAL A 134 -14.97 6.07 3.16
C VAL A 134 -16.43 5.64 3.26
N ARG A 135 -16.76 4.87 4.31
CA ARG A 135 -18.10 4.26 4.45
C ARG A 135 -19.22 5.25 4.73
N THR A 136 -18.90 6.40 5.31
CA THR A 136 -19.89 7.42 5.71
C THR A 136 -19.36 8.81 5.40
N LEU A 137 -20.26 9.73 5.06
CA LEU A 137 -19.89 11.12 4.82
C LEU A 137 -19.29 11.79 6.08
N ALA A 138 -19.78 11.43 7.27
CA ALA A 138 -19.25 11.92 8.55
C ALA A 138 -17.80 11.50 8.82
N GLY A 139 -17.36 10.37 8.24
CA GLY A 139 -15.97 9.92 8.31
C GLY A 139 -15.04 10.61 7.31
N LEU A 140 -15.56 11.43 6.40
CA LEU A 140 -14.77 12.08 5.35
C LEU A 140 -14.35 13.49 5.80
N SER A 141 -13.06 13.77 5.70
CA SER A 141 -12.50 15.12 5.80
C SER A 141 -11.66 15.41 4.56
N LEU A 142 -11.96 16.51 3.86
CA LEU A 142 -11.24 16.93 2.65
C LEU A 142 -10.43 18.19 2.95
N ALA A 143 -9.12 18.12 2.70
CA ALA A 143 -8.23 19.28 2.73
C ALA A 143 -8.31 20.10 1.43
N GLY A 144 -8.60 19.44 0.31
CA GLY A 144 -8.77 20.10 -0.99
C GLY A 144 -9.18 19.14 -2.09
N LEU A 145 -9.65 19.69 -3.21
CA LEU A 145 -10.22 18.98 -4.35
C LEU A 145 -10.05 19.81 -5.62
N ASN A 146 -9.67 19.16 -6.73
CA ASN A 146 -9.64 19.79 -8.04
C ASN A 146 -10.73 19.21 -8.97
N LYS A 147 -10.98 19.87 -10.12
CA LYS A 147 -11.96 19.39 -11.11
C LYS A 147 -11.60 18.01 -11.65
N ARG A 148 -10.31 17.79 -11.94
CA ARG A 148 -9.78 16.55 -12.51
C ARG A 148 -10.16 15.31 -11.68
N ALA A 149 -10.20 15.45 -10.37
CA ALA A 149 -10.54 14.37 -9.44
C ALA A 149 -11.94 13.78 -9.68
N LEU A 150 -12.87 14.58 -10.22
CA LEU A 150 -14.25 14.18 -10.48
C LEU A 150 -14.52 13.91 -11.96
N GLU A 151 -13.54 14.09 -12.83
CA GLU A 151 -13.69 13.83 -14.26
C GLU A 151 -13.69 12.33 -14.55
N ILE A 152 -14.59 11.93 -15.45
CA ILE A 152 -14.67 10.57 -16.00
C ILE A 152 -14.01 10.59 -17.37
N HIS A 153 -13.23 9.56 -17.68
CA HIS A 153 -12.62 9.43 -19.00
C HIS A 153 -13.69 9.45 -20.10
N PRO A 154 -13.56 10.28 -21.16
CA PRO A 154 -14.60 10.45 -22.18
C PRO A 154 -15.06 9.14 -22.83
N GLU A 155 -14.12 8.25 -23.16
CA GLU A 155 -14.43 6.93 -23.76
C GLU A 155 -15.21 6.02 -22.82
N ILE A 156 -14.90 6.04 -21.51
CA ILE A 156 -15.62 5.24 -20.51
C ILE A 156 -17.05 5.74 -20.37
N ARG A 157 -17.28 7.05 -20.44
CA ARG A 157 -18.62 7.63 -20.43
C ARG A 157 -19.45 7.21 -21.65
N ILE A 158 -18.84 7.15 -22.83
CA ILE A 158 -19.49 6.66 -24.05
C ILE A 158 -19.85 5.18 -23.88
N LYS A 159 -18.90 4.36 -23.41
CA LYS A 159 -19.10 2.92 -23.22
C LYS A 159 -20.15 2.59 -22.16
N ASP A 160 -20.17 3.32 -21.04
CA ASP A 160 -21.22 3.17 -20.01
C ASP A 160 -22.62 3.45 -20.58
N SER A 161 -22.74 4.44 -21.49
CA SER A 161 -24.00 4.75 -22.16
C SER A 161 -24.46 3.61 -23.07
N GLU A 162 -23.53 2.99 -23.82
CA GLU A 162 -23.81 1.82 -24.66
C GLU A 162 -24.30 0.63 -23.82
N PHE A 163 -23.60 0.32 -22.72
CA PHE A 163 -23.97 -0.78 -21.82
C PHE A 163 -25.35 -0.57 -21.19
N ARG A 164 -25.68 0.65 -20.74
CA ARG A 164 -27.01 0.97 -20.21
C ARG A 164 -28.12 0.81 -21.25
N GLY A 165 -27.84 1.12 -22.51
CA GLY A 165 -28.78 0.91 -23.62
C GLY A 165 -29.08 -0.57 -23.82
N GLN A 166 -28.04 -1.41 -23.83
CA GLN A 166 -28.16 -2.87 -24.00
C GLN A 166 -28.88 -3.53 -22.82
N SER A 167 -28.62 -3.10 -21.58
CA SER A 167 -29.29 -3.68 -20.39
C SER A 167 -30.79 -3.42 -20.31
N ARG A 168 -31.33 -2.45 -21.06
CA ARG A 168 -32.78 -2.18 -21.11
C ARG A 168 -33.52 -3.02 -22.16
N LEU A 169 -32.79 -3.73 -23.01
CA LEU A 169 -33.33 -4.57 -24.08
C LEU A 169 -33.49 -6.04 -23.65
N VAL A 170 -33.15 -6.36 -22.39
CA VAL A 170 -33.31 -7.66 -21.73
C VAL A 170 -34.26 -7.47 -20.54
#